data_AF-A0A8T8TU01-F1
#
_entry.id   AF-A0A8T8TU01-F1
#
_cell.length_a   1.000
_cell.length_b   1.000
_cell.length_c   1.000
_cell.angle_alpha   90.00
_cell.angle_beta   90.00
_cell.angle_gamma   90.00
#
_symmetry.space_group_name_H-M   'P 1'
#
loop_
_entity.id
_entity.type
_entity.pdbx_description
1 polymer ?
#
loop_
_entity_poly.entity_id
_entity_poly.type
_entity_poly.pdbx_seq_one_letter_code
_entity_poly.pdbx_strand_id
1 'polypeptide(L)'
;MAPIRSSNVERGKWRKDRVGISIEPSQVRLITRTDDPYTWKVLSGKNHLFSKNISDHSIGAYKELCEGISVAFEAVPASIATGTGSIDQGILVSAEPTQVSFSARIDELHGENVNLKRELKQWRDQAAAESELRQQFEQELKELTIANQILHQDLQKSAMVADCFRSDIYN
;
A
#
# COMPACT_ATOMS: atom_id res chain seq x y z
N MET A 1 -47.75 -17.12 -17.79
CA MET A 1 -46.33 -16.82 -17.43
C MET A 1 -46.31 -15.46 -16.76
N ALA A 2 -45.85 -15.36 -15.52
CA ALA A 2 -45.82 -14.08 -14.79
C ALA A 2 -44.62 -13.22 -15.28
N PRO A 3 -44.79 -11.91 -15.48
CA PRO A 3 -43.72 -11.05 -15.96
C PRO A 3 -42.64 -10.88 -14.90
N ILE A 4 -41.38 -11.03 -15.30
CA ILE A 4 -40.20 -10.86 -14.44
C ILE A 4 -40.06 -9.37 -14.13
N ARG A 5 -40.05 -9.02 -12.84
CA ARG A 5 -39.86 -7.63 -12.37
C ARG A 5 -38.46 -7.14 -12.77
N SER A 6 -38.37 -5.96 -13.37
CA SER A 6 -37.12 -5.30 -13.80
C SER A 6 -36.06 -5.20 -12.71
N SER A 7 -36.46 -5.01 -11.43
CA SER A 7 -35.55 -5.03 -10.27
C SER A 7 -34.78 -6.35 -10.10
N ASN A 8 -35.36 -7.49 -10.51
CA ASN A 8 -34.68 -8.79 -10.43
C ASN A 8 -33.64 -8.96 -11.54
N VAL A 9 -33.90 -8.37 -12.72
CA VAL A 9 -32.97 -8.36 -13.86
C VAL A 9 -31.76 -7.50 -13.53
N GLU A 10 -31.98 -6.32 -12.96
CA GLU A 10 -30.90 -5.45 -12.49
C GLU A 10 -30.07 -6.17 -11.42
N ARG A 11 -30.70 -6.75 -10.38
CA ARG A 11 -29.99 -7.51 -9.34
C ARG A 11 -29.20 -8.71 -9.86
N GLY A 12 -29.55 -9.27 -11.01
CA GLY A 12 -28.75 -10.31 -11.67
C GLY A 12 -27.50 -9.75 -12.33
N LYS A 13 -27.61 -8.56 -12.95
CA LYS A 13 -26.50 -7.86 -13.62
C LYS A 13 -25.40 -7.46 -12.64
N TRP A 14 -25.74 -6.84 -11.50
CA TRP A 14 -24.76 -6.45 -10.46
C TRP A 14 -23.95 -7.62 -9.87
N ARG A 15 -24.49 -8.85 -9.90
CA ARG A 15 -23.79 -10.04 -9.39
C ARG A 15 -22.73 -10.55 -10.36
N LYS A 16 -23.01 -10.46 -11.66
CA LYS A 16 -22.12 -10.92 -12.73
C LYS A 16 -20.83 -10.11 -12.75
N ASP A 17 -20.93 -8.81 -12.51
CA ASP A 17 -19.80 -7.87 -12.61
C ASP A 17 -18.81 -7.99 -11.42
N ARG A 18 -19.20 -8.58 -10.29
CA ARG A 18 -18.33 -8.70 -9.09
C ARG A 18 -17.58 -10.02 -8.95
N VAL A 19 -18.20 -11.15 -9.32
CA VAL A 19 -17.62 -12.50 -9.11
C VAL A 19 -17.00 -13.06 -10.38
N GLY A 20 -17.31 -12.47 -11.55
CA GLY A 20 -16.92 -13.01 -12.85
C GLY A 20 -17.64 -14.32 -13.21
N ILE A 21 -18.53 -14.82 -12.34
CA ILE A 21 -19.31 -16.03 -12.51
C ILE A 21 -20.79 -15.66 -12.40
N SER A 22 -21.58 -16.10 -13.38
CA SER A 22 -23.04 -15.95 -13.37
C SER A 22 -23.66 -17.11 -12.60
N ILE A 23 -24.04 -16.88 -11.35
CA ILE A 23 -24.69 -17.88 -10.49
C ILE A 23 -26.14 -17.45 -10.23
N GLU A 24 -27.09 -18.37 -10.45
CA GLU A 24 -28.48 -18.12 -10.10
C GLU A 24 -28.63 -18.04 -8.58
N PRO A 25 -29.41 -17.09 -8.01
CA PRO A 25 -29.56 -16.97 -6.56
C PRO A 25 -30.00 -18.26 -5.85
N SER A 26 -30.75 -19.14 -6.52
CA SER A 26 -31.19 -20.44 -6.00
C SER A 26 -30.04 -21.46 -5.84
N GLN A 27 -28.93 -21.25 -6.57
CA GLN A 27 -27.73 -22.10 -6.54
C GLN A 27 -26.68 -21.58 -5.55
N VAL A 28 -26.90 -20.41 -4.93
CA VAL A 28 -25.97 -19.87 -3.93
C VAL A 28 -26.17 -20.61 -2.61
N ARG A 29 -25.13 -21.35 -2.20
CA ARG A 29 -25.04 -22.07 -0.94
C ARG A 29 -24.01 -21.43 -0.01
N LEU A 30 -24.28 -21.50 1.28
CA LEU A 30 -23.31 -21.09 2.30
C LEU A 30 -22.21 -22.14 2.43
N ILE A 31 -22.60 -23.41 2.52
CA ILE A 31 -21.68 -24.55 2.45
C ILE A 31 -21.60 -24.98 0.99
N THR A 32 -20.51 -24.61 0.33
CA THR A 32 -20.25 -25.00 -1.07
C THR A 32 -19.76 -26.43 -1.14
N ARG A 33 -20.12 -27.09 -2.24
CA ARG A 33 -19.70 -28.43 -2.60
C ARG A 33 -18.61 -28.38 -3.67
N THR A 34 -18.00 -29.52 -3.96
CA THR A 34 -16.95 -29.64 -4.99
C THR A 34 -17.47 -29.42 -6.41
N ASP A 35 -18.77 -29.63 -6.64
CA ASP A 35 -19.47 -29.39 -7.90
C ASP A 35 -19.93 -27.94 -8.10
N ASP A 36 -19.86 -27.11 -7.05
CA ASP A 36 -20.25 -25.70 -7.16
C ASP A 36 -19.17 -24.91 -7.92
N PRO A 37 -19.57 -23.96 -8.80
CA PRO A 37 -18.63 -23.20 -9.64
C PRO A 37 -17.80 -22.18 -8.85
N TYR A 38 -18.07 -22.02 -7.56
CA TYR A 38 -17.44 -21.05 -6.67
C TYR A 38 -17.23 -21.65 -5.28
N THR A 39 -16.36 -21.02 -4.51
CA THR A 39 -16.19 -21.28 -3.08
C THR A 39 -16.08 -19.97 -2.31
N TRP A 40 -16.27 -20.02 -1.00
CA TRP A 40 -16.13 -18.85 -0.14
C TRP A 40 -14.69 -18.68 0.31
N LYS A 41 -14.14 -17.50 0.05
CA LYS A 41 -12.91 -17.04 0.68
C LYS A 41 -13.29 -16.17 1.86
N VAL A 42 -12.96 -16.63 3.06
CA VAL A 42 -13.38 -16.01 4.32
C VAL A 42 -12.17 -15.46 5.04
N LEU A 43 -12.23 -14.19 5.45
CA LEU A 43 -11.21 -13.59 6.31
C LEU A 43 -11.29 -14.18 7.73
N SER A 44 -10.13 -14.27 8.39
CA SER A 44 -9.99 -14.85 9.72
C SER A 44 -11.01 -14.27 10.72
N GLY A 45 -11.71 -15.16 11.45
CA GLY A 45 -12.68 -14.81 12.49
C GLY A 45 -14.16 -15.01 12.13
N LYS A 46 -14.49 -15.11 10.84
CA LYS A 46 -15.88 -15.28 10.37
C LYS A 46 -16.20 -16.67 9.81
N ASN A 47 -15.25 -17.61 9.90
CA ASN A 47 -15.41 -18.99 9.43
C ASN A 47 -16.62 -19.72 10.05
N HIS A 48 -16.99 -19.35 11.28
CA HIS A 48 -18.13 -19.95 11.98
C HIS A 48 -19.46 -19.73 11.23
N LEU A 49 -19.57 -18.67 10.43
CA LEU A 49 -20.75 -18.38 9.60
C LEU A 49 -20.91 -19.36 8.44
N PHE A 50 -19.86 -20.10 8.06
CA PHE A 50 -19.88 -21.05 6.94
C PHE A 50 -19.93 -22.51 7.41
N SER A 51 -20.26 -22.73 8.69
CA SER A 51 -20.34 -24.08 9.28
C SER A 51 -21.72 -24.73 9.16
N LYS A 52 -22.77 -23.95 8.87
CA LYS A 52 -24.16 -24.41 8.79
C LYS A 52 -24.86 -23.83 7.57
N ASN A 53 -26.01 -24.39 7.20
CA ASN A 53 -26.86 -23.81 6.18
C ASN A 53 -27.61 -22.59 6.73
N ILE A 54 -28.09 -21.72 5.83
CA ILE A 54 -28.87 -20.53 6.19
C ILE A 54 -30.09 -20.89 7.06
N SER A 55 -30.75 -22.02 6.80
CA SER A 55 -31.91 -22.49 7.57
C SER A 55 -31.61 -22.77 9.04
N ASP A 56 -30.35 -23.08 9.35
CA ASP A 56 -29.93 -23.57 10.68
C ASP A 56 -29.22 -22.46 11.48
N HIS A 57 -29.12 -21.26 10.91
CA HIS A 57 -28.52 -20.09 11.52
C HIS A 57 -29.53 -19.27 12.33
N SER A 58 -29.03 -18.59 13.36
CA SER A 58 -29.81 -17.60 14.08
C SER A 58 -30.01 -16.34 13.23
N ILE A 59 -31.02 -15.56 13.58
CA ILE A 59 -31.27 -14.25 12.95
C ILE A 59 -30.05 -13.32 13.06
N GLY A 60 -29.28 -13.43 14.16
CA GLY A 60 -28.06 -12.66 14.37
C GLY A 60 -26.96 -13.04 13.38
N ALA A 61 -26.76 -14.34 13.14
CA ALA A 61 -25.82 -14.81 12.14
C ALA A 61 -26.23 -14.41 10.71
N TYR A 62 -27.53 -14.37 10.41
CA TYR A 62 -28.01 -13.85 9.11
C TYR A 62 -27.68 -12.37 8.90
N LYS A 63 -27.84 -11.55 9.95
CA LYS A 63 -27.47 -10.13 9.90
C LYS A 63 -25.97 -9.97 9.66
N GLU A 64 -25.17 -10.74 10.37
CA GLU A 64 -23.71 -10.76 10.23
C GLU A 64 -23.27 -11.24 8.85
N LEU A 65 -23.98 -12.19 8.24
CA LEU A 65 -23.76 -12.59 6.86
C LEU A 65 -24.07 -11.45 5.90
N CYS A 66 -25.21 -10.79 6.04
CA CYS A 66 -25.59 -9.66 5.19
C CYS A 66 -24.56 -8.52 5.24
N GLU A 67 -24.09 -8.19 6.45
CA GLU A 67 -23.08 -7.15 6.68
C GLU A 67 -21.67 -7.57 6.23
N GLY A 68 -21.36 -8.86 6.31
CA GLY A 68 -20.04 -9.41 5.99
C GLY A 68 -19.77 -9.60 4.51
N ILE A 69 -20.80 -9.62 3.65
CA ILE A 69 -20.64 -9.78 2.20
C ILE A 69 -19.78 -8.62 1.65
N SER A 70 -18.70 -8.95 0.94
CA SER A 70 -17.71 -7.99 0.38
C SER A 70 -16.84 -7.24 1.40
N VAL A 71 -16.92 -7.60 2.69
CA VAL A 71 -16.05 -7.01 3.74
C VAL A 71 -15.25 -8.10 4.43
N ALA A 72 -15.92 -9.16 4.87
CA ALA A 72 -15.33 -10.25 5.63
C ALA A 72 -15.16 -11.53 4.80
N PHE A 73 -15.90 -11.67 3.71
CA PHE A 73 -15.82 -12.83 2.84
C PHE A 73 -16.31 -12.49 1.44
N GLU A 74 -15.80 -13.24 0.47
CA GLU A 74 -16.12 -13.09 -0.94
C GLU A 74 -16.29 -14.47 -1.60
N ALA A 75 -17.14 -14.53 -2.61
CA ALA A 75 -17.24 -15.70 -3.47
C ALA A 75 -16.13 -15.62 -4.52
N VAL A 76 -15.30 -16.65 -4.62
CA VAL A 76 -14.24 -16.77 -5.62
C VAL A 76 -14.47 -18.01 -6.49
N PRO A 77 -14.05 -17.99 -7.76
CA PRO A 77 -14.07 -19.19 -8.59
C PRO A 77 -13.38 -20.39 -7.94
N ALA A 78 -14.00 -21.57 -8.03
CA ALA A 78 -13.47 -22.80 -7.44
C ALA A 78 -12.07 -23.17 -7.98
N SER A 79 -11.78 -22.82 -9.24
CA SER A 79 -10.46 -22.97 -9.87
C SER A 79 -9.37 -22.11 -9.22
N ILE A 80 -9.71 -20.91 -8.75
CA ILE A 80 -8.76 -19.98 -8.12
C ILE A 80 -8.44 -20.44 -6.69
N ALA A 81 -9.41 -21.05 -5.99
CA ALA A 81 -9.24 -21.47 -4.61
C ALA A 81 -8.40 -22.76 -4.44
N THR A 82 -8.35 -23.63 -5.44
CA THR A 82 -7.60 -24.91 -5.38
C THR A 82 -6.15 -24.80 -5.82
N GLY A 83 -5.66 -23.61 -6.20
CA GLY A 83 -4.27 -23.40 -6.60
C GLY A 83 -3.87 -24.07 -7.93
N THR A 84 -4.81 -24.63 -8.67
CA THR A 84 -4.59 -25.27 -9.98
C THR A 84 -4.91 -24.31 -11.11
N GLY A 85 -4.21 -23.17 -11.14
CA GLY A 85 -4.34 -22.16 -12.19
C GLY A 85 -3.68 -22.59 -13.49
N SER A 86 -4.22 -23.61 -14.19
CA SER A 86 -3.97 -23.76 -15.62
C SER A 86 -4.87 -22.75 -16.34
N ILE A 87 -4.28 -21.63 -16.73
CA ILE A 87 -4.93 -20.61 -17.56
C ILE A 87 -5.16 -21.22 -18.94
N ASP A 88 -6.34 -21.80 -19.17
CA ASP A 88 -6.75 -22.15 -20.53
C ASP A 88 -7.38 -20.91 -21.18
N GLN A 89 -6.64 -20.36 -22.13
CA GLN A 89 -6.97 -19.17 -22.90
C GLN A 89 -8.16 -19.46 -23.82
N GLY A 90 -9.30 -18.87 -23.55
CA GLY A 90 -10.42 -18.94 -24.47
C GLY A 90 -11.66 -18.24 -23.97
N ILE A 91 -11.67 -16.91 -24.03
CA ILE A 91 -12.77 -16.04 -24.51
C ILE A 91 -12.45 -14.60 -24.12
N LEU A 92 -12.13 -13.83 -25.15
CA LEU A 92 -11.85 -12.41 -25.15
C LEU A 92 -13.17 -11.65 -25.16
N VAL A 93 -13.56 -10.97 -24.07
CA VAL A 93 -14.55 -9.87 -24.08
C VAL A 93 -14.29 -8.88 -22.93
N SER A 94 -14.09 -7.62 -23.33
CA SER A 94 -14.26 -6.36 -22.58
C SER A 94 -13.17 -5.93 -21.59
N ALA A 95 -12.50 -4.86 -22.01
CA ALA A 95 -11.73 -3.96 -21.16
C ALA A 95 -12.65 -3.27 -20.12
N GLU A 96 -12.70 -3.83 -18.92
CA GLU A 96 -13.02 -3.15 -17.67
C GLU A 96 -12.14 -3.77 -16.58
N PRO A 97 -11.72 -3.02 -15.55
CA PRO A 97 -10.72 -3.49 -14.61
C PRO A 97 -11.28 -4.73 -13.91
N THR A 98 -10.72 -5.89 -14.23
CA THR A 98 -10.97 -7.13 -13.50
C THR A 98 -10.66 -6.83 -12.03
N GLN A 99 -11.70 -6.61 -11.24
CA GLN A 99 -11.58 -6.20 -9.85
C GLN A 99 -10.84 -7.31 -9.11
N VAL A 100 -9.57 -7.05 -8.81
CA VAL A 100 -8.67 -8.00 -8.15
C VAL A 100 -9.28 -8.39 -6.80
N SER A 101 -9.32 -9.69 -6.47
CA SER A 101 -9.84 -10.23 -5.19
C SER A 101 -9.36 -9.41 -4.00
N PHE A 102 -10.19 -9.24 -2.95
CA PHE A 102 -9.82 -8.45 -1.78
C PHE A 102 -8.48 -8.88 -1.18
N SER A 103 -8.20 -10.19 -1.14
CA SER A 103 -6.89 -10.65 -0.67
C SER A 103 -5.75 -10.22 -1.58
N ALA A 104 -5.92 -10.29 -2.90
CA ALA A 104 -4.90 -9.85 -3.82
C ALA A 104 -4.62 -8.35 -3.66
N ARG A 105 -5.67 -7.54 -3.43
CA ARG A 105 -5.51 -6.12 -3.13
C ARG A 105 -4.87 -5.88 -1.75
N ILE A 106 -5.18 -6.69 -0.75
CA ILE A 106 -4.53 -6.63 0.58
C ILE A 106 -3.04 -6.97 0.45
N ASP A 107 -2.69 -8.01 -0.28
CA ASP A 107 -1.30 -8.43 -0.49
C ASP A 107 -0.51 -7.38 -1.26
N GLU A 108 -1.10 -6.80 -2.30
CA GLU A 108 -0.55 -5.67 -3.06
C GLU A 108 -0.30 -4.46 -2.16
N LEU A 109 -1.33 -4.00 -1.43
CA LEU A 109 -1.22 -2.86 -0.52
C LEU A 109 -0.21 -3.13 0.60
N HIS A 110 -0.11 -4.36 1.09
CA HIS A 110 0.88 -4.75 2.08
C HIS A 110 2.30 -4.67 1.48
N GLY A 111 2.49 -5.15 0.25
CA GLY A 111 3.74 -5.02 -0.50
C GLY A 111 4.15 -3.56 -0.69
N GLU A 112 3.22 -2.71 -1.12
CA GLU A 112 3.44 -1.27 -1.25
C GLU A 112 3.81 -0.63 0.09
N ASN A 113 3.12 -0.99 1.18
CA ASN A 113 3.40 -0.46 2.51
C ASN A 113 4.81 -0.83 2.99
N VAL A 114 5.24 -2.07 2.75
CA VAL A 114 6.60 -2.53 3.03
C VAL A 114 7.62 -1.77 2.18
N ASN A 115 7.33 -1.53 0.90
CA ASN A 115 8.21 -0.77 0.02
C ASN A 115 8.35 0.69 0.47
N LEU A 116 7.24 1.38 0.71
CA LEU A 116 7.22 2.76 1.19
C LEU A 116 7.94 2.92 2.53
N LYS A 117 7.77 1.97 3.45
CA LYS A 117 8.51 1.97 4.73
C LYS A 117 10.02 1.84 4.51
N ARG A 118 10.45 1.03 3.54
CA ARG A 118 11.87 0.88 3.19
C ARG A 118 12.43 2.18 2.63
N GLU A 119 11.73 2.80 1.68
CA GLU A 119 12.13 4.07 1.08
C GLU A 119 12.19 5.19 2.13
N LEU A 120 11.20 5.30 3.01
CA LEU A 120 11.21 6.27 4.11
C LEU A 120 12.40 6.09 5.05
N LYS A 121 12.78 4.84 5.33
CA LYS A 121 13.96 4.56 6.14
C LYS A 121 15.23 5.03 5.40
N GLN A 122 15.37 4.67 4.14
CA GLN A 122 16.51 5.08 3.32
C GLN A 122 16.65 6.60 3.25
N TRP A 123 15.56 7.33 2.99
CA TRP A 123 15.58 8.80 2.96
C TRP A 123 15.93 9.42 4.30
N ARG A 124 15.43 8.84 5.41
CA ARG A 124 15.79 9.29 6.76
C ARG A 124 17.28 9.09 7.03
N ASP A 125 17.81 7.91 6.71
CA ASP A 125 19.22 7.59 6.92
C ASP A 125 20.13 8.49 6.06
N GLN A 126 19.74 8.73 4.81
CA GLN A 126 20.44 9.65 3.91
C GLN A 126 20.45 11.09 4.43
N ALA A 127 19.30 11.59 4.87
CA ALA A 127 19.19 12.94 5.42
C ALA A 127 20.00 13.10 6.72
N ALA A 128 20.06 12.07 7.56
CA ALA A 128 20.88 12.08 8.76
C ALA A 128 22.37 12.15 8.43
N ALA A 129 22.86 11.30 7.52
CA ALA A 129 24.25 11.30 7.09
C ALA A 129 24.65 12.63 6.42
N GLU A 130 23.78 13.18 5.58
CA GLU A 130 24.01 14.49 4.97
C GLU A 130 24.04 15.62 6.01
N SER A 131 23.14 15.58 7.00
CA SER A 131 23.13 16.56 8.08
C SER A 131 24.40 16.51 8.92
N GLU A 132 24.91 15.32 9.23
CA GLU A 132 26.16 15.15 9.97
C GLU A 132 27.36 15.70 9.20
N LEU A 133 27.46 15.35 7.91
CA LEU A 133 28.53 15.84 7.05
C LEU A 133 28.48 17.37 6.87
N ARG A 134 27.28 17.94 6.72
CA ARG A 134 27.09 19.40 6.65
C ARG A 134 27.56 20.07 7.94
N GLN A 135 27.25 19.52 9.11
CA GLN A 135 27.69 20.06 10.40
C GLN A 135 29.22 20.04 10.53
N GLN A 136 29.88 18.97 10.09
CA GLN A 136 31.34 18.87 10.08
C GLN A 136 31.98 19.96 9.21
N PHE A 137 31.51 20.10 7.97
CA PHE A 137 32.03 21.15 7.08
C PHE A 137 31.73 22.57 7.58
N GLU A 138 30.56 22.81 8.17
CA GLU A 138 30.25 24.10 8.80
C GLU A 138 31.19 24.42 9.96
N GLN A 139 31.62 23.41 10.71
CA GLN A 139 32.60 23.60 11.77
C GLN A 139 33.99 23.92 11.21
N GLU A 140 34.47 23.15 10.23
CA GLU A 140 35.75 23.41 9.56
C GLU A 140 35.79 24.81 8.92
N LEU A 141 34.70 25.23 8.28
CA LEU A 141 34.59 26.56 7.69
C LEU A 141 34.68 27.66 8.75
N LYS A 142 34.06 27.48 9.91
CA LYS A 142 34.17 28.44 11.02
C LYS A 142 35.61 28.54 11.52
N GLU A 143 36.26 27.41 11.72
CA GLU A 143 37.66 27.35 12.17
C GLU A 143 38.60 28.04 11.16
N LEU A 144 38.45 27.74 9.88
CA LEU A 144 39.25 28.34 8.81
C LEU A 144 38.98 29.85 8.67
N THR A 145 37.74 30.29 8.87
CA THR A 145 37.37 31.71 8.83
C THR A 145 38.05 32.47 9.97
N ILE A 146 38.03 31.93 11.19
CA ILE A 146 38.70 32.52 12.35
C ILE A 146 40.21 32.59 12.11
N ALA A 147 40.83 31.51 11.64
CA ALA A 147 42.27 31.48 11.36
C ALA A 147 42.68 32.53 10.32
N ASN A 148 41.92 32.65 9.22
CA ASN A 148 42.17 33.68 8.21
C ASN A 148 42.02 35.09 8.78
N GLN A 149 41.03 35.32 9.63
CA GLN A 149 40.83 36.63 10.25
C GLN A 149 42.00 37.01 11.16
N ILE A 150 42.52 36.07 11.96
CA ILE A 150 43.69 36.27 12.81
C ILE A 150 44.91 36.60 11.95
N LEU A 151 45.19 35.79 10.92
CA LEU A 151 46.31 36.02 10.01
C LEU A 151 46.23 37.38 9.34
N HIS A 152 45.04 37.81 8.93
CA HIS A 152 44.85 39.11 8.31
C HIS A 152 45.12 40.26 9.29
N GLN A 153 44.67 40.14 10.54
CA GLN A 153 44.99 41.11 11.59
C GLN A 153 46.49 41.19 11.87
N ASP A 154 47.19 40.06 11.90
CA ASP A 154 48.63 40.04 12.18
C ASP A 154 49.45 40.60 11.03
N LEU A 155 49.07 40.32 9.77
CA LEU A 155 49.64 40.98 8.60
C LEU A 155 49.44 42.49 8.64
N GLN A 156 48.24 42.96 9.02
CA GLN A 156 47.94 44.37 9.14
C GLN A 156 48.79 45.05 10.22
N LYS A 157 48.93 44.43 11.40
CA LYS A 157 49.81 44.93 12.48
C LYS A 157 51.27 44.99 12.03
N SER A 158 51.76 43.93 11.38
CA SER A 158 53.14 43.87 10.89
C SER A 158 53.41 44.95 9.83
N ALA A 159 52.46 45.19 8.92
CA ALA A 159 52.54 46.26 7.93
C ALA A 159 52.59 47.66 8.59
N MET A 160 51.70 47.93 9.55
CA MET A 160 51.71 49.20 10.31
C MET A 160 53.04 49.44 11.03
N VAL A 161 53.60 48.40 11.65
CA VAL A 161 54.90 48.48 12.33
C VAL A 161 56.03 48.79 11.32
N ALA A 162 56.03 48.13 10.16
CA ALA A 162 57.01 48.39 9.10
C ALA A 162 56.91 49.83 8.57
N ASP A 163 55.70 50.38 8.43
CA ASP A 163 55.48 51.76 7.98
C ASP A 163 55.92 52.80 9.02
N CYS A 164 55.73 52.53 10.32
CA CYS A 164 56.28 53.37 11.40
C CYS A 164 57.81 53.43 11.32
N PHE A 165 58.47 52.26 11.27
CA PHE A 165 59.93 52.21 11.16
C PHE A 165 60.46 52.86 9.88
N ARG A 166 59.73 52.73 8.76
CA ARG A 166 60.10 53.39 7.51
C ARG A 166 59.98 54.91 7.63
N SER A 167 58.96 55.42 8.31
CA SER A 167 58.75 56.87 8.53
C SER A 167 59.80 57.49 9.46
N ASP A 168 60.31 56.71 10.42
CA ASP A 168 61.38 57.14 11.34
C ASP A 168 62.77 57.21 10.69
N ILE A 169 62.97 56.54 9.55
CA ILE A 169 64.26 56.55 8.81
C ILE A 169 64.36 57.74 7.84
N TYR A 170 63.23 58.33 7.42
CA TYR A 170 63.18 59.42 6.44
C TYR A 170 62.85 60.81 7.05
N ASN A 171 62.76 60.92 8.38
CA ASN A 171 62.72 62.19 9.14
C ASN A 171 64.06 62.44 9.83
#